data_AF-A0A7S0PIY1-F1
#
_entry.id   AF-A0A7S0PIY1-F1
#
_cell.length_a   1.000
_cell.length_b   1.000
_cell.length_c   1.000
_cell.angle_alpha   90.00
_cell.angle_beta   90.00
_cell.angle_gamma   90.00
#
_symmetry.space_group_name_H-M   'P 1'
#
loop_
_entity.id
_entity.type
_entity.pdbx_description
1 polymer ?
#
loop_
_entity_poly.entity_id
_entity_poly.type
_entity_poly.pdbx_seq_one_letter_code
_entity_poly.pdbx_strand_id
1 'polypeptide(L)'
;AKRHAVLFAAFPSSEALRGCERSDVTTTIMVRAGWVCEALRHAATTSAAPQARVAAIAAANAFWDALPALEAEARGTSAEGSFAAASAMVLSTCASHLAEALKTTPTMVPMVRKIVQLSSTRGARGCETRASTLTRLFLAIAAVFDARDAIMLTTLVAALHEAVERPSDDVDVIWRALDKRDALQAELGISSEKIAALKEYILIQCAKRSIERVRYSAASASAMQSAKGWCHALASLAKTAGDDIEWFTTLMPAFLDAMQPPAVPVGKGAAPPPISIAPGGTRAAMFATLADVVKHHPNLIANVQGDVETTDANAANIFFVAVARAAITEVAHALGGAEESKGYAPLSEADRNAAGRRLRASLGAAASVPTPRALEEAYRGFIAPAETDKPNIATDANLATPASTAIAALKFLAAFASATPAATQLVKAHVLSPIKAAMKRKETHARRMLVPHVHGLWAAVGLIQHSSKENTAPTMMDSAPPTPAKPAIVLPRMPWPQGADAPCAFASIANVPKGTSVNVIGQLVRREPKRGVVAKVNPKTGKSFDMAFFTLSDHAGDELRVQLIGKSAKACAAALDVDGMPSELMMGFIGLAGQSAKGTTAMAWDPKSEAEFILNPEFGGL
;
A
#
# COMPACT_ATOMS: atom_id res chain seq x y z
N ALA A 1 18.28 40.35 -7.28
CA ALA A 1 18.22 41.67 -7.93
C ALA A 1 19.16 42.70 -7.30
N LYS A 2 18.87 43.26 -6.10
CA LYS A 2 19.63 44.40 -5.53
C LYS A 2 21.15 44.19 -5.36
N ARG A 3 21.59 42.99 -4.96
CA ARG A 3 23.03 42.68 -4.76
C ARG A 3 23.75 42.20 -6.03
N HIS A 4 23.00 41.74 -7.04
CA HIS A 4 23.54 41.17 -8.27
C HIS A 4 22.82 41.79 -9.47
N ALA A 5 22.88 43.12 -9.61
CA ALA A 5 22.15 43.85 -10.64
C ALA A 5 22.50 43.37 -12.06
N VAL A 6 23.78 43.04 -12.29
CA VAL A 6 24.30 42.51 -13.57
C VAL A 6 23.58 41.22 -14.00
N LEU A 7 23.25 40.33 -13.05
CA LEU A 7 22.59 39.06 -13.35
C LEU A 7 21.15 39.27 -13.85
N PHE A 8 20.42 40.23 -13.27
CA PHE A 8 19.02 40.48 -13.61
C PHE A 8 18.89 41.43 -14.81
N ALA A 9 19.79 42.39 -14.95
CA ALA A 9 19.83 43.33 -16.07
C ALA A 9 20.21 42.65 -17.40
N ALA A 10 20.82 41.46 -17.35
CA ALA A 10 21.18 40.69 -18.55
C ALA A 10 19.96 40.14 -19.32
N PHE A 11 18.77 40.12 -18.71
CA PHE A 11 17.58 39.49 -19.30
C PHE A 11 16.33 40.40 -19.25
N PRO A 12 16.39 41.62 -19.82
CA PRO A 12 15.32 42.63 -19.69
C PRO A 12 14.02 42.26 -20.42
N SER A 13 14.08 41.31 -21.37
CA SER A 13 12.94 40.84 -22.16
C SER A 13 12.22 39.62 -21.57
N SER A 14 12.67 39.07 -20.43
CA SER A 14 12.03 37.92 -19.81
C SER A 14 10.72 38.34 -19.12
N GLU A 15 9.58 37.88 -19.62
CA GLU A 15 8.28 38.14 -19.01
C GLU A 15 8.19 37.57 -17.58
N ALA A 16 8.90 36.46 -17.33
CA ALA A 16 8.98 35.84 -16.02
C ALA A 16 9.73 36.70 -14.98
N LEU A 17 10.60 37.64 -15.41
CA LEU A 17 11.29 38.58 -14.53
C LEU A 17 10.54 39.91 -14.34
N ARG A 18 9.37 40.08 -14.98
CA ARG A 18 8.56 41.30 -14.88
C ARG A 18 8.18 41.55 -13.41
N GLY A 19 8.44 42.78 -12.93
CA GLY A 19 8.14 43.20 -11.55
C GLY A 19 9.25 42.94 -10.53
N CYS A 20 10.33 42.23 -10.90
CA CYS A 20 11.47 41.98 -10.01
C CYS A 20 12.14 43.26 -9.50
N GLU A 21 12.20 44.30 -10.33
CA GLU A 21 12.77 45.61 -9.99
C GLU A 21 11.92 46.39 -8.96
N ARG A 22 10.62 46.08 -8.88
CA ARG A 22 9.65 46.75 -8.00
C ARG A 22 9.24 45.88 -6.81
N SER A 23 9.98 44.80 -6.51
CA SER A 23 9.59 43.87 -5.44
C SER A 23 9.37 44.62 -4.12
N ASP A 24 8.15 44.55 -3.62
CA ASP A 24 7.68 45.20 -2.41
C ASP A 24 7.49 44.17 -1.28
N VAL A 25 7.01 44.62 -0.12
CA VAL A 25 6.78 43.75 1.05
C VAL A 25 5.69 42.70 0.79
N THR A 26 4.78 42.93 -0.16
CA THR A 26 3.65 42.03 -0.46
C THR A 26 4.03 40.86 -1.39
N THR A 27 5.14 40.97 -2.12
CA THR A 27 5.63 39.90 -3.00
C THR A 27 6.06 38.67 -2.18
N THR A 28 5.44 37.51 -2.46
CA THR A 28 5.73 36.25 -1.74
C THR A 28 7.14 35.73 -2.01
N ILE A 29 7.69 34.96 -1.06
CA ILE A 29 9.03 34.38 -1.19
C ILE A 29 9.16 33.41 -2.37
N MET A 30 8.08 32.69 -2.70
CA MET A 30 8.04 31.76 -3.83
C MET A 30 8.15 32.49 -5.17
N VAL A 31 7.48 33.64 -5.33
CA VAL A 31 7.60 34.46 -6.55
C VAL A 31 9.03 34.98 -6.71
N ARG A 32 9.63 35.47 -5.61
CA ARG A 32 11.02 35.93 -5.62
C ARG A 32 12.01 34.80 -5.97
N ALA A 33 11.77 33.59 -5.45
CA ALA A 33 12.56 32.41 -5.80
C ALA A 33 12.41 32.06 -7.28
N GLY A 34 11.20 32.15 -7.84
CA GLY A 34 10.95 31.98 -9.27
C GLY A 34 11.80 32.93 -10.13
N TRP A 35 11.87 34.21 -9.78
CA TRP A 35 12.72 35.17 -10.48
C TRP A 35 14.21 34.83 -10.41
N VAL A 36 14.68 34.37 -9.24
CA VAL A 36 16.08 33.93 -9.09
C VAL A 36 16.35 32.71 -9.97
N CYS A 37 15.49 31.70 -9.93
CA CYS A 37 15.61 30.50 -10.75
C CYS A 37 15.63 30.81 -12.25
N GLU A 38 14.79 31.75 -12.70
CA GLU A 38 14.74 32.20 -14.09
C GLU A 38 16.05 32.84 -14.53
N ALA A 39 16.57 33.78 -13.73
CA ALA A 39 17.82 34.46 -14.03
C ALA A 39 19.01 33.49 -14.03
N LEU A 40 19.05 32.53 -13.10
CA LEU A 40 20.08 31.48 -13.04
C LEU A 40 20.03 30.57 -14.27
N ARG A 41 18.84 30.17 -14.72
CA ARG A 41 18.66 29.31 -15.89
C ARG A 41 19.11 30.00 -17.18
N HIS A 42 18.71 31.26 -17.39
CA HIS A 42 19.19 32.03 -18.54
C HIS A 42 20.71 32.24 -18.51
N ALA A 43 21.28 32.59 -17.34
CA ALA A 43 22.72 32.79 -17.20
C ALA A 43 23.55 31.52 -17.42
N ALA A 44 22.98 30.34 -17.24
CA ALA A 44 23.63 29.07 -17.50
C ALA A 44 23.67 28.69 -18.98
N THR A 45 22.66 29.08 -19.76
CA THR A 45 22.43 28.63 -21.15
C THR A 45 22.94 29.62 -22.19
N THR A 46 22.96 30.93 -21.90
CA THR A 46 23.43 31.93 -22.88
C THR A 46 24.95 32.03 -22.92
N SER A 47 25.57 31.54 -23.99
CA SER A 47 26.98 31.81 -24.32
C SER A 47 27.28 33.30 -24.54
N ALA A 48 26.25 34.11 -24.77
CA ALA A 48 26.34 35.53 -25.12
C ALA A 48 26.70 36.48 -23.96
N ALA A 49 26.61 36.05 -22.69
CA ALA A 49 26.92 36.91 -21.53
C ALA A 49 27.80 36.19 -20.48
N PRO A 50 29.11 35.98 -20.73
CA PRO A 50 30.02 35.35 -19.77
C PRO A 50 30.01 36.01 -18.38
N GLN A 51 29.81 37.32 -18.34
CA GLN A 51 29.68 38.09 -17.09
C GLN A 51 28.42 37.72 -16.29
N ALA A 52 27.30 37.40 -16.96
CA ALA A 52 26.09 36.94 -16.29
C ALA A 52 26.29 35.54 -15.68
N ARG A 53 27.01 34.65 -16.36
CA ARG A 53 27.37 33.32 -15.82
C ARG A 53 28.25 33.43 -14.57
N VAL A 54 29.26 34.30 -14.57
CA VAL A 54 30.08 34.58 -13.38
C VAL A 54 29.24 35.16 -12.25
N ALA A 55 28.35 36.11 -12.55
CA ALA A 55 27.44 36.70 -11.56
C ALA A 55 26.45 35.67 -10.98
N ALA A 56 25.98 34.72 -11.79
CA ALA A 56 25.13 33.61 -11.36
C ALA A 56 25.84 32.68 -10.38
N ILE A 57 27.10 32.31 -10.66
CA ILE A 57 27.93 31.51 -9.76
C ILE A 57 28.16 32.26 -8.44
N ALA A 58 28.51 33.54 -8.50
CA ALA A 58 28.68 34.37 -7.31
C ALA A 58 27.39 34.48 -6.49
N ALA A 59 26.23 34.63 -7.13
CA ALA A 59 24.94 34.66 -6.46
C ALA A 59 24.58 33.31 -5.81
N ALA A 60 24.87 32.19 -6.49
CA ALA A 60 24.67 30.84 -5.95
C ALA A 60 25.52 30.60 -4.69
N ASN A 61 26.81 30.96 -4.73
CA ASN A 61 27.70 30.85 -3.57
C ASN A 61 27.26 31.76 -2.42
N ALA A 62 26.93 33.02 -2.71
CA ALA A 62 26.45 33.95 -1.68
C ALA A 62 25.14 33.47 -1.02
N PHE A 63 24.24 32.86 -1.80
CA PHE A 63 23.04 32.26 -1.24
C PHE A 63 23.36 31.03 -0.38
N TRP A 64 24.25 30.16 -0.86
CA TRP A 64 24.69 28.98 -0.12
C TRP A 64 25.30 29.34 1.24
N ASP A 65 26.17 30.34 1.28
CA ASP A 65 26.83 30.80 2.50
C ASP A 65 25.85 31.45 3.50
N ALA A 66 24.84 32.16 2.98
CA ALA A 66 23.83 32.82 3.81
C ALA A 66 22.72 31.87 4.31
N LEU A 67 22.51 30.74 3.63
CA LEU A 67 21.37 29.84 3.87
C LEU A 67 21.24 29.38 5.33
N PRO A 68 22.31 28.96 6.04
CA PRO A 68 22.17 28.50 7.43
C PRO A 68 21.61 29.58 8.38
N ALA A 69 22.02 30.84 8.20
CA ALA A 69 21.53 31.95 9.02
C ALA A 69 20.05 32.26 8.70
N LEU A 70 19.71 32.30 7.41
CA LEU A 70 18.34 32.55 6.96
C LEU A 70 17.37 31.44 7.39
N GLU A 71 17.82 30.18 7.39
CA GLU A 71 17.03 29.07 7.93
C GLU A 71 16.78 29.20 9.43
N ALA A 72 17.79 29.65 10.19
CA ALA A 72 17.64 29.87 11.63
C ALA A 72 16.62 30.97 11.92
N GLU A 73 16.58 32.03 11.09
CA GLU A 73 15.59 33.10 11.17
C GLU A 73 14.18 32.62 10.81
N ALA A 74 14.05 31.75 9.80
CA ALA A 74 12.75 31.25 9.36
C ALA A 74 12.18 30.15 10.28
N ARG A 75 13.02 29.44 11.03
CA ARG A 75 12.63 28.30 11.86
C ARG A 75 11.61 28.70 12.94
N GLY A 76 10.53 27.93 13.05
CA GLY A 76 9.46 28.18 14.02
C GLY A 76 8.51 29.32 13.63
N THR A 77 8.70 29.94 12.46
CA THR A 77 7.78 30.95 11.92
C THR A 77 6.77 30.33 10.96
N SER A 78 5.66 31.04 10.68
CA SER A 78 4.70 30.62 9.65
C SER A 78 5.30 30.54 8.25
N ALA A 79 6.45 31.18 8.02
CA ALA A 79 7.13 31.21 6.73
C ALA A 79 8.08 30.02 6.50
N GLU A 80 8.41 29.23 7.54
CA GLU A 80 9.42 28.15 7.49
C GLU A 80 9.24 27.23 6.28
N GLY A 81 8.02 26.76 6.06
CA GLY A 81 7.69 25.85 4.97
C GLY A 81 7.91 26.46 3.58
N SER A 82 7.42 27.69 3.38
CA SER A 82 7.58 28.42 2.12
C SER A 82 9.04 28.82 1.84
N PHE A 83 9.79 29.12 2.90
CA PHE A 83 11.22 29.41 2.83
C PHE A 83 12.01 28.16 2.42
N ALA A 84 11.69 27.00 3.02
CA ALA A 84 12.33 25.74 2.68
C ALA A 84 12.04 25.33 1.23
N ALA A 85 10.80 25.48 0.77
CA ALA A 85 10.39 25.20 -0.62
C ALA A 85 11.12 26.11 -1.61
N ALA A 86 11.12 27.43 -1.36
CA ALA A 86 11.82 28.42 -2.17
C ALA A 86 13.33 28.12 -2.25
N SER A 87 13.95 27.82 -1.11
CA SER A 87 15.38 27.51 -1.04
C SER A 87 15.72 26.21 -1.77
N ALA A 88 14.91 25.16 -1.62
CA ALA A 88 15.08 23.91 -2.36
C ALA A 88 14.99 24.13 -3.88
N MET A 89 14.05 24.96 -4.32
CA MET A 89 13.89 25.32 -5.73
C MET A 89 15.12 26.04 -6.28
N VAL A 90 15.61 27.08 -5.59
CA VAL A 90 16.80 27.84 -5.98
C VAL A 90 18.03 26.92 -6.03
N LEU A 91 18.28 26.15 -4.96
CA LEU A 91 19.40 25.23 -4.90
C LEU A 91 19.33 24.16 -5.99
N SER A 92 18.15 23.57 -6.25
CA SER A 92 17.98 22.57 -7.31
C SER A 92 18.26 23.15 -8.70
N THR A 93 17.96 24.43 -8.91
CA THR A 93 18.27 25.16 -10.15
C THR A 93 19.77 25.39 -10.28
N CYS A 94 20.43 25.86 -9.21
CA CYS A 94 21.89 25.99 -9.16
C CYS A 94 22.59 24.65 -9.44
N ALA A 95 22.19 23.61 -8.71
CA ALA A 95 22.75 22.26 -8.78
C ALA A 95 22.62 21.62 -10.17
N SER A 96 21.51 21.88 -10.88
CA SER A 96 21.29 21.34 -12.22
C SER A 96 21.98 22.18 -13.30
N HIS A 97 21.77 23.51 -13.32
CA HIS A 97 22.19 24.37 -14.43
C HIS A 97 23.63 24.88 -14.32
N LEU A 98 24.17 24.97 -13.10
CA LEU A 98 25.55 25.43 -12.87
C LEU A 98 26.48 24.29 -12.45
N ALA A 99 26.05 23.03 -12.59
CA ALA A 99 26.77 21.84 -12.13
C ALA A 99 28.24 21.84 -12.56
N GLU A 100 28.53 22.12 -13.83
CA GLU A 100 29.91 22.14 -14.35
C GLU A 100 30.78 23.24 -13.72
N ALA A 101 30.22 24.43 -13.53
CA ALA A 101 30.93 25.54 -12.90
C ALA A 101 31.11 25.32 -11.39
N LEU A 102 30.21 24.57 -10.77
CA LEU A 102 30.24 24.22 -9.34
C LEU A 102 31.05 22.95 -9.05
N LYS A 103 31.44 22.15 -10.06
CA LYS A 103 32.28 20.94 -9.89
C LYS A 103 33.68 21.25 -9.36
N THR A 104 34.20 22.46 -9.60
CA THR A 104 35.50 22.90 -9.09
C THR A 104 35.44 23.36 -7.63
N THR A 105 34.24 23.42 -7.04
CA THR A 105 34.00 23.70 -5.63
C THR A 105 33.44 22.45 -4.96
N PRO A 106 33.83 22.12 -3.71
CA PRO A 106 33.38 20.90 -3.01
C PRO A 106 31.89 20.92 -2.61
N THR A 107 31.10 21.85 -3.16
CA THR A 107 29.76 22.22 -2.70
C THR A 107 28.64 21.45 -3.38
N MET A 108 28.89 20.78 -4.51
CA MET A 108 27.80 20.17 -5.29
C MET A 108 27.09 19.04 -4.53
N VAL A 109 27.81 18.05 -3.99
CA VAL A 109 27.21 16.98 -3.17
C VAL A 109 26.57 17.53 -1.88
N PRO A 110 27.20 18.43 -1.11
CA PRO A 110 26.53 19.13 -0.02
C PRO A 110 25.22 19.83 -0.43
N MET A 111 25.17 20.45 -1.60
CA MET A 111 23.98 21.13 -2.12
C MET A 111 22.85 20.15 -2.44
N VAL A 112 23.14 19.01 -3.09
CA VAL A 112 22.17 17.91 -3.29
C VAL A 112 21.58 17.47 -1.96
N ARG A 113 22.43 17.21 -0.97
CA ARG A 113 21.98 16.80 0.37
C ARG A 113 21.07 17.83 1.01
N LYS A 114 21.41 19.12 0.83
CA LYS A 114 20.61 20.22 1.38
C LYS A 114 19.26 20.35 0.68
N ILE A 115 19.19 20.15 -0.63
CA ILE A 115 17.93 20.11 -1.38
C ILE A 115 17.02 19.02 -0.84
N VAL A 116 17.55 17.81 -0.59
CA VAL A 116 16.77 16.71 0.01
C VAL A 116 16.27 17.09 1.41
N GLN A 117 17.15 17.65 2.26
CA GLN A 117 16.77 18.09 3.61
C GLN A 117 15.61 19.10 3.56
N LEU A 118 15.71 20.13 2.71
CA LEU A 118 14.70 21.17 2.58
C LEU A 118 13.39 20.64 1.98
N SER A 119 13.48 19.77 0.96
CA SER A 119 12.32 19.14 0.31
C SER A 119 11.56 18.22 1.27
N SER A 120 12.26 17.67 2.27
CA SER A 120 11.65 16.82 3.30
C SER A 120 10.85 17.59 4.36
N THR A 121 10.87 18.93 4.35
CA THR A 121 10.07 19.74 5.30
C THR A 121 8.59 19.75 4.91
N ARG A 122 7.71 19.86 5.91
CA ARG A 122 6.24 19.80 5.71
C ARG A 122 5.74 20.78 4.65
N GLY A 123 6.19 22.03 4.71
CA GLY A 123 5.75 23.05 3.75
C GLY A 123 6.35 22.89 2.36
N ALA A 124 7.55 22.32 2.23
CA ALA A 124 8.09 21.98 0.91
C ALA A 124 7.35 20.80 0.27
N ARG A 125 6.88 19.84 1.07
CA ARG A 125 6.08 18.71 0.55
C ARG A 125 4.74 19.14 -0.02
N GLY A 126 4.07 20.10 0.60
CA GLY A 126 2.80 20.65 0.11
C GLY A 126 2.93 21.68 -1.00
N CYS A 127 4.14 21.94 -1.50
CA CYS A 127 4.38 23.01 -2.47
C CYS A 127 4.21 22.49 -3.91
N GLU A 128 3.49 23.25 -4.75
CA GLU A 128 3.24 22.93 -6.16
C GLU A 128 4.54 22.76 -6.98
N THR A 129 5.64 23.39 -6.56
CA THR A 129 6.92 23.29 -7.28
C THR A 129 7.71 22.04 -6.96
N ARG A 130 7.27 21.21 -5.99
CA ARG A 130 7.99 20.03 -5.48
C ARG A 130 8.41 19.07 -6.59
N ALA A 131 7.49 18.67 -7.47
CA ALA A 131 7.80 17.78 -8.59
C ALA A 131 8.99 18.30 -9.40
N SER A 132 8.94 19.58 -9.78
CA SER A 132 9.99 20.22 -10.58
C SER A 132 11.33 20.34 -9.82
N THR A 133 11.29 20.51 -8.50
CA THR A 133 12.47 20.54 -7.63
C THR A 133 13.12 19.16 -7.54
N LEU A 134 12.31 18.11 -7.33
CA LEU A 134 12.79 16.72 -7.27
C LEU A 134 13.32 16.25 -8.62
N THR A 135 12.66 16.60 -9.73
CA THR A 135 13.18 16.34 -11.08
C THR A 135 14.58 16.94 -11.28
N ARG A 136 14.77 18.23 -10.95
CA ARG A 136 16.08 18.88 -11.05
C ARG A 136 17.11 18.25 -10.11
N LEU A 137 16.69 17.80 -8.93
CA LEU A 137 17.54 17.07 -8.00
C LEU A 137 18.06 15.76 -8.62
N PHE A 138 17.19 14.93 -9.21
CA PHE A 138 17.63 13.68 -9.84
C PHE A 138 18.53 13.90 -11.06
N LEU A 139 18.26 14.93 -11.86
CA LEU A 139 19.13 15.32 -12.97
C LEU A 139 20.50 15.82 -12.46
N ALA A 140 20.51 16.60 -11.38
CA ALA A 140 21.74 17.04 -10.74
C ALA A 140 22.54 15.85 -10.17
N ILE A 141 21.89 14.86 -9.56
CA ILE A 141 22.52 13.60 -9.13
C ILE A 141 23.11 12.87 -10.35
N ALA A 142 22.35 12.72 -11.45
CA ALA A 142 22.83 12.04 -12.66
C ALA A 142 24.11 12.68 -13.22
N ALA A 143 24.25 14.00 -13.15
CA ALA A 143 25.42 14.71 -13.66
C ALA A 143 26.74 14.36 -12.93
N VAL A 144 26.66 13.95 -11.66
CA VAL A 144 27.79 13.67 -10.76
C VAL A 144 27.77 12.26 -10.14
N PHE A 145 26.89 11.37 -10.59
CA PHE A 145 26.69 10.06 -9.98
C PHE A 145 27.94 9.17 -10.11
N ASP A 146 28.43 8.66 -8.98
CA ASP A 146 29.42 7.56 -8.91
C ASP A 146 28.90 6.52 -7.91
N ALA A 147 28.67 5.30 -8.39
CA ALA A 147 28.19 4.18 -7.58
C ALA A 147 29.19 3.70 -6.51
N ARG A 148 30.43 4.19 -6.53
CA ARG A 148 31.47 3.90 -5.53
C ARG A 148 31.55 4.95 -4.42
N ASP A 149 30.92 6.12 -4.60
CA ASP A 149 30.91 7.18 -3.59
C ASP A 149 29.79 6.94 -2.56
N ALA A 150 30.18 6.57 -1.33
CA ALA A 150 29.25 6.32 -0.24
C ALA A 150 28.39 7.54 0.15
N ILE A 151 28.92 8.76 0.02
CA ILE A 151 28.16 9.99 0.31
C ILE A 151 27.10 10.18 -0.76
N MET A 152 27.46 9.97 -2.03
CA MET A 152 26.51 10.04 -3.14
C MET A 152 25.41 8.99 -2.98
N LEU A 153 25.75 7.74 -2.64
CA LEU A 153 24.76 6.68 -2.40
C LEU A 153 23.82 7.01 -1.24
N THR A 154 24.33 7.53 -0.13
CA THR A 154 23.49 7.95 1.01
C THR A 154 22.55 9.08 0.60
N THR A 155 23.02 10.00 -0.23
CA THR A 155 22.23 11.13 -0.75
C THR A 155 21.15 10.64 -1.71
N LEU A 156 21.48 9.70 -2.60
CA LEU A 156 20.53 9.06 -3.51
C LEU A 156 19.45 8.30 -2.74
N VAL A 157 19.81 7.51 -1.72
CA VAL A 157 18.84 6.82 -0.85
C VAL A 157 17.90 7.82 -0.18
N ALA A 158 18.41 8.94 0.34
CA ALA A 158 17.57 9.98 0.93
C ALA A 158 16.63 10.66 -0.09
N ALA A 159 17.11 10.90 -1.31
CA ALA A 159 16.29 11.45 -2.40
C ALA A 159 15.19 10.46 -2.84
N LEU A 160 15.52 9.18 -3.00
CA LEU A 160 14.58 8.11 -3.29
C LEU A 160 13.57 7.90 -2.16
N HIS A 161 14.01 8.03 -0.91
CA HIS A 161 13.08 7.96 0.22
C HIS A 161 11.99 9.04 0.14
N GLU A 162 12.39 10.28 -0.17
CA GLU A 162 11.47 11.41 -0.28
C GLU A 162 10.57 11.34 -1.53
N ALA A 163 11.11 10.87 -2.65
CA ALA A 163 10.45 10.95 -3.94
C ALA A 163 9.69 9.67 -4.36
N VAL A 164 10.11 8.51 -3.87
CA VAL A 164 9.64 7.19 -4.33
C VAL A 164 9.05 6.38 -3.18
N GLU A 165 9.79 6.23 -2.08
CA GLU A 165 9.37 5.39 -0.95
C GLU A 165 8.20 6.01 -0.17
N ARG A 166 8.06 7.33 -0.25
CA ARG A 166 6.88 8.06 0.20
C ARG A 166 5.92 8.21 -0.99
N PRO A 167 4.68 7.68 -0.88
CA PRO A 167 3.69 7.83 -1.94
C PRO A 167 3.48 9.31 -2.27
N SER A 168 3.69 9.68 -3.53
CA SER A 168 3.38 11.01 -4.05
C SER A 168 3.10 10.93 -5.55
N ASP A 169 2.25 11.83 -6.04
CA ASP A 169 1.90 11.91 -7.47
C ASP A 169 3.08 12.43 -8.33
N ASP A 170 4.17 12.85 -7.69
CA ASP A 170 5.36 13.41 -8.36
C ASP A 170 6.22 12.35 -9.05
N VAL A 171 6.07 11.06 -8.71
CA VAL A 171 6.95 9.99 -9.19
C VAL A 171 6.91 9.84 -10.71
N ASP A 172 5.75 10.08 -11.33
CA ASP A 172 5.55 10.06 -12.78
C ASP A 172 6.41 11.12 -13.49
N VAL A 173 6.58 12.28 -12.87
CA VAL A 173 7.38 13.40 -13.40
C VAL A 173 8.87 13.04 -13.34
N ILE A 174 9.28 12.34 -12.28
CA ILE A 174 10.66 11.88 -12.11
C ILE A 174 11.01 10.80 -13.13
N TRP A 175 10.12 9.82 -13.35
CA TRP A 175 10.30 8.81 -14.40
C TRP A 175 10.43 9.42 -15.78
N ARG A 176 9.56 10.37 -16.14
CA ARG A 176 9.67 11.09 -17.42
C ARG A 176 11.03 11.78 -17.58
N ALA A 177 11.51 12.42 -16.51
CA ALA A 177 12.81 13.08 -16.52
C ALA A 177 14.01 12.12 -16.55
N LEU A 178 13.84 10.83 -16.29
CA LEU A 178 14.91 9.82 -16.34
C LEU A 178 14.81 8.89 -17.55
N ASP A 179 13.72 8.93 -18.32
CA ASP A 179 13.38 7.92 -19.34
C ASP A 179 13.64 8.37 -20.79
N LYS A 180 13.28 9.62 -21.14
CA LYS A 180 13.38 10.13 -22.53
C LYS A 180 14.22 11.37 -22.58
N ARG A 181 14.80 11.68 -23.76
CA ARG A 181 15.48 12.95 -24.04
C ARG A 181 14.48 14.10 -23.90
N ASP A 182 14.34 14.58 -22.67
CA ASP A 182 13.51 15.73 -22.33
C ASP A 182 14.22 17.01 -22.80
N ALA A 183 13.44 18.03 -23.18
CA ALA A 183 13.96 19.37 -23.44
C ALA A 183 14.83 19.86 -22.29
N LEU A 184 14.44 19.54 -21.04
CA LEU A 184 15.22 19.91 -19.86
C LEU A 184 16.57 19.18 -19.78
N GLN A 185 16.67 17.92 -20.19
CA GLN A 185 17.96 17.21 -20.21
C GLN A 185 18.91 17.81 -21.24
N ALA A 186 18.37 18.15 -22.42
CA ALA A 186 19.12 18.80 -23.48
C ALA A 186 19.59 20.21 -23.06
N GLU A 187 18.71 20.99 -22.43
CA GLU A 187 19.03 22.31 -21.86
C GLU A 187 20.18 22.23 -20.85
N LEU A 188 20.19 21.20 -20.00
CA LEU A 188 21.21 21.00 -18.97
C LEU A 188 22.52 20.41 -19.46
N GLY A 189 22.61 19.97 -20.73
CA GLY A 189 23.81 19.35 -21.28
C GLY A 189 24.22 18.03 -20.60
N ILE A 190 23.28 17.34 -19.95
CA ILE A 190 23.55 16.04 -19.31
C ILE A 190 23.51 14.95 -20.38
N SER A 191 24.58 14.15 -20.50
CA SER A 191 24.61 13.06 -21.48
C SER A 191 23.55 12.00 -21.17
N SER A 192 22.94 11.44 -22.21
CA SER A 192 21.96 10.35 -22.09
C SER A 192 22.53 9.13 -21.39
N GLU A 193 23.82 8.86 -21.56
CA GLU A 193 24.54 7.78 -20.89
C GLU A 193 24.50 7.90 -19.36
N LYS A 194 24.68 9.12 -18.82
CA LYS A 194 24.65 9.35 -17.37
C LYS A 194 23.25 9.17 -16.78
N ILE A 195 22.23 9.60 -17.54
CA ILE A 195 20.83 9.47 -17.15
C ILE A 195 20.43 7.99 -17.15
N ALA A 196 20.78 7.27 -18.22
CA ALA A 196 20.56 5.83 -18.34
C ALA A 196 21.26 5.07 -17.21
N ALA A 197 22.54 5.37 -16.93
CA ALA A 197 23.28 4.73 -15.85
C ALA A 197 22.66 4.95 -14.46
N LEU A 198 22.17 6.17 -14.17
CA LEU A 198 21.46 6.44 -12.92
C LEU A 198 20.12 5.68 -12.87
N LYS A 199 19.30 5.76 -13.93
CA LYS A 199 17.99 5.07 -14.01
C LYS A 199 18.17 3.56 -13.81
N GLU A 200 19.13 2.96 -14.51
CA GLU A 200 19.48 1.56 -14.41
C GLU A 200 19.89 1.19 -12.98
N TYR A 201 20.79 1.98 -12.36
CA TYR A 201 21.22 1.73 -10.98
C TYR A 201 20.05 1.82 -9.99
N ILE A 202 19.17 2.82 -10.15
CA ILE A 202 17.98 2.99 -9.32
C ILE A 202 17.08 1.75 -9.42
N LEU A 203 16.80 1.26 -10.62
CA LEU A 203 15.90 0.14 -10.83
C LEU A 203 16.54 -1.20 -10.42
N ILE A 204 17.77 -1.46 -10.83
CA ILE A 204 18.43 -2.76 -10.63
C ILE A 204 18.99 -2.93 -9.22
N GLN A 205 19.44 -1.84 -8.57
CA GLN A 205 20.05 -1.90 -7.25
C GLN A 205 19.13 -1.36 -6.15
N CYS A 206 18.61 -0.13 -6.30
CA CYS A 206 17.84 0.51 -5.23
C CYS A 206 16.44 -0.10 -5.04
N ALA A 207 15.68 -0.29 -6.12
CA ALA A 207 14.35 -0.88 -6.06
C ALA A 207 14.41 -2.36 -5.62
N LYS A 208 15.33 -3.13 -6.23
CA LYS A 208 15.62 -4.53 -5.86
C LYS A 208 15.87 -4.66 -4.36
N ARG A 209 16.82 -3.89 -3.83
CA ARG A 209 17.19 -3.96 -2.41
C ARG A 209 16.02 -3.61 -1.49
N SER A 210 15.24 -2.60 -1.86
CA SER A 210 14.09 -2.16 -1.07
C SER A 210 13.01 -3.24 -0.96
N ILE A 211 12.76 -3.96 -2.06
CA ILE A 211 11.84 -5.11 -2.08
C ILE A 211 12.41 -6.29 -1.27
N GLU A 212 13.70 -6.63 -1.42
CA GLU A 212 14.33 -7.74 -0.71
C GLU A 212 14.33 -7.57 0.81
N ARG A 213 14.47 -6.33 1.31
CA ARG A 213 14.51 -6.02 2.76
C ARG A 213 13.26 -6.41 3.52
N VAL A 214 12.11 -6.52 2.85
CA VAL A 214 10.83 -6.88 3.47
C VAL A 214 10.84 -8.31 4.02
N ARG A 215 11.64 -9.20 3.43
CA ARG A 215 11.73 -10.61 3.84
C ARG A 215 12.62 -10.83 5.08
N TYR A 216 13.70 -10.05 5.19
CA TYR A 216 14.77 -10.29 6.17
C TYR A 216 14.67 -9.43 7.42
N SER A 217 13.97 -8.29 7.36
CA SER A 217 13.71 -7.51 8.55
C SER A 217 12.47 -8.08 9.24
N ALA A 218 12.55 -8.39 10.54
CA ALA A 218 11.35 -8.39 11.39
C ALA A 218 10.73 -6.99 11.21
N ALA A 219 9.70 -6.92 10.37
CA ALA A 219 9.51 -5.82 9.44
C ALA A 219 9.52 -4.45 10.12
N SER A 220 10.61 -3.70 9.96
CA SER A 220 10.64 -2.31 10.44
C SER A 220 9.62 -1.52 9.62
N ALA A 221 8.89 -0.60 10.26
CA ALA A 221 7.89 0.23 9.58
C ALA A 221 8.45 0.91 8.32
N SER A 222 9.71 1.36 8.40
CA SER A 222 10.45 1.97 7.30
C SER A 222 10.68 1.01 6.12
N ALA A 223 11.04 -0.25 6.35
CA ALA A 223 11.24 -1.21 5.25
C ALA A 223 9.92 -1.54 4.55
N MET A 224 8.82 -1.65 5.31
CA MET A 224 7.49 -1.89 4.75
C MET A 224 7.00 -0.73 3.90
N GLN A 225 7.18 0.51 4.38
CA GLN A 225 6.85 1.74 3.66
C GLN A 225 7.66 1.85 2.38
N SER A 226 8.98 1.65 2.46
CA SER A 226 9.88 1.68 1.32
C SER A 226 9.41 0.74 0.20
N ALA A 227 9.17 -0.54 0.52
CA ALA A 227 8.72 -1.49 -0.49
C ALA A 227 7.35 -1.15 -1.09
N LYS A 228 6.41 -0.62 -0.29
CA LYS A 228 5.11 -0.17 -0.80
C LYS A 228 5.26 1.02 -1.75
N GLY A 229 6.07 2.03 -1.40
CA GLY A 229 6.35 3.17 -2.26
C GLY A 229 7.01 2.74 -3.57
N TRP A 230 7.98 1.82 -3.52
CA TRP A 230 8.56 1.21 -4.70
C TRP A 230 7.54 0.46 -5.56
N CYS A 231 6.62 -0.31 -4.97
CA CYS A 231 5.54 -0.97 -5.72
C CYS A 231 4.69 0.05 -6.49
N HIS A 232 4.32 1.17 -5.85
CA HIS A 232 3.56 2.24 -6.50
C HIS A 232 4.36 2.90 -7.66
N ALA A 233 5.62 3.22 -7.41
CA ALA A 233 6.49 3.83 -8.41
C ALA A 233 6.74 2.92 -9.61
N LEU A 234 6.95 1.62 -9.40
CA LEU A 234 7.11 0.65 -10.49
C LEU A 234 5.80 0.41 -11.25
N ALA A 235 4.65 0.50 -10.58
CA ALA A 235 3.34 0.43 -11.23
C ALA A 235 3.10 1.64 -12.14
N SER A 236 3.52 2.82 -11.71
CA SER A 236 3.56 4.02 -12.55
C SER A 236 4.49 3.83 -13.75
N LEU A 237 5.74 3.38 -13.52
CA LEU A 237 6.71 3.16 -14.58
C LEU A 237 6.19 2.18 -15.64
N ALA A 238 5.52 1.10 -15.22
CA ALA A 238 4.91 0.13 -16.13
C ALA A 238 3.90 0.77 -17.10
N LYS A 239 3.24 1.86 -16.73
CA LYS A 239 2.29 2.58 -17.61
C LYS A 239 2.99 3.40 -18.69
N THR A 240 4.22 3.86 -18.42
CA THR A 240 4.92 4.83 -19.27
C THR A 240 6.13 4.27 -20.02
N ALA A 241 6.67 3.12 -19.59
CA ALA A 241 7.94 2.57 -20.07
C ALA A 241 7.94 2.10 -21.55
N GLY A 242 6.82 2.14 -22.26
CA GLY A 242 6.74 1.66 -23.65
C GLY A 242 7.05 0.17 -23.71
N ASP A 243 8.03 -0.24 -24.53
CA ASP A 243 8.50 -1.64 -24.61
C ASP A 243 9.72 -1.92 -23.69
N ASP A 244 10.28 -0.92 -23.02
CA ASP A 244 11.43 -1.05 -22.11
C ASP A 244 11.00 -1.65 -20.76
N ILE A 245 11.02 -2.98 -20.69
CA ILE A 245 10.57 -3.75 -19.53
C ILE A 245 11.66 -4.65 -18.94
N GLU A 246 12.91 -4.49 -19.37
CA GLU A 246 14.05 -5.30 -18.92
C GLU A 246 14.28 -5.17 -17.40
N TRP A 247 14.04 -3.98 -16.86
CA TRP A 247 14.07 -3.72 -15.42
C TRP A 247 13.18 -4.67 -14.63
N PHE A 248 12.01 -5.05 -15.17
CA PHE A 248 11.07 -5.92 -14.47
C PHE A 248 11.60 -7.35 -14.39
N THR A 249 12.19 -7.85 -15.48
CA THR A 249 12.84 -9.16 -15.53
C THR A 249 13.90 -9.30 -14.44
N THR A 250 14.69 -8.25 -14.21
CA THR A 250 15.71 -8.20 -13.16
C THR A 250 15.11 -8.20 -11.74
N LEU A 251 13.90 -7.66 -11.57
CA LEU A 251 13.20 -7.62 -10.28
C LEU A 251 12.35 -8.86 -9.99
N MET A 252 12.05 -9.71 -10.97
CA MET A 252 11.24 -10.92 -10.78
C MET A 252 11.68 -11.78 -9.57
N PRO A 253 12.99 -12.06 -9.35
CA PRO A 253 13.41 -12.83 -8.18
C PRO A 253 13.09 -12.14 -6.85
N ALA A 254 13.24 -10.83 -6.77
CA ALA A 254 12.95 -10.05 -5.55
C ALA A 254 11.45 -10.02 -5.25
N PHE A 255 10.62 -9.81 -6.27
CA PHE A 255 9.16 -9.90 -6.15
C PHE A 255 8.72 -11.30 -5.70
N LEU A 256 9.21 -12.35 -6.36
CA LEU A 256 8.87 -13.73 -6.00
C LEU A 256 9.29 -14.05 -4.57
N ASP A 257 10.46 -13.55 -4.16
CA ASP A 257 10.95 -13.78 -2.81
C ASP A 257 10.11 -13.11 -1.74
N ALA A 258 9.67 -11.87 -2.00
CA ALA A 258 8.87 -11.08 -1.07
C ALA A 258 7.39 -11.49 -1.03
N MET A 259 6.85 -12.05 -2.11
CA MET A 259 5.48 -12.56 -2.18
C MET A 259 5.26 -13.92 -1.51
N GLN A 260 6.06 -14.29 -0.50
CA GLN A 260 5.80 -15.52 0.27
C GLN A 260 4.38 -15.42 0.87
N PRO A 261 3.42 -16.26 0.43
CA PRO A 261 2.06 -16.16 0.93
C PRO A 261 1.99 -16.77 2.35
N PRO A 262 0.96 -16.42 3.14
CA PRO A 262 0.76 -17.01 4.46
C PRO A 262 0.54 -18.51 4.35
N ALA A 263 1.06 -19.27 5.32
CA ALA A 263 0.80 -20.70 5.40
C ALA A 263 -0.71 -20.93 5.46
N VAL A 264 -1.24 -21.73 4.53
CA VAL A 264 -2.65 -22.12 4.52
C VAL A 264 -2.76 -23.42 5.31
N PRO A 265 -3.55 -23.46 6.41
CA PRO A 265 -3.81 -24.70 7.13
C PRO A 265 -4.42 -25.73 6.18
N VAL A 266 -3.70 -26.81 5.91
CA VAL A 266 -4.25 -28.01 5.28
C VAL A 266 -4.48 -29.00 6.42
N GLY A 267 -5.74 -29.18 6.82
CA GLY A 267 -6.13 -30.04 7.95
C GLY A 267 -6.21 -29.34 9.31
N LYS A 268 -6.77 -30.05 10.31
CA LYS A 268 -6.97 -29.55 11.69
C LYS A 268 -5.63 -29.50 12.44
N GLY A 269 -5.22 -28.32 12.91
CA GLY A 269 -4.10 -28.15 13.85
C GLY A 269 -2.81 -27.53 13.30
N ALA A 270 -2.84 -26.86 12.15
CA ALA A 270 -1.64 -26.22 11.60
C ALA A 270 -1.20 -25.00 12.43
N ALA A 271 0.12 -24.89 12.65
CA ALA A 271 0.78 -23.84 13.42
C ALA A 271 0.62 -22.43 12.79
N PRO A 272 0.76 -21.35 13.59
CA PRO A 272 0.73 -19.98 13.07
C PRO A 272 1.84 -19.72 12.03
N PRO A 273 1.63 -18.77 11.09
CA PRO A 273 2.53 -18.52 9.98
C PRO A 273 3.92 -18.06 10.47
N PRO A 274 5.01 -18.42 9.75
CA PRO A 274 6.37 -18.04 10.10
C PRO A 274 6.60 -16.51 10.05
N ILE A 275 7.55 -16.04 10.86
CA ILE A 275 7.91 -14.62 11.07
C ILE A 275 8.50 -13.96 9.79
N SER A 276 8.84 -14.72 8.74
CA SER A 276 9.54 -14.24 7.54
C SER A 276 8.65 -13.78 6.38
N ILE A 277 7.35 -13.62 6.60
CA ILE A 277 6.38 -13.26 5.54
C ILE A 277 6.20 -11.75 5.47
N ALA A 278 6.30 -11.18 4.26
CA ALA A 278 5.98 -9.78 4.02
C ALA A 278 4.53 -9.47 4.45
N PRO A 279 4.21 -8.31 5.06
CA PRO A 279 2.84 -8.00 5.48
C PRO A 279 1.84 -7.96 4.32
N GLY A 280 0.56 -8.26 4.61
CA GLY A 280 -0.51 -8.31 3.60
C GLY A 280 -0.62 -7.05 2.75
N GLY A 281 -0.48 -5.86 3.35
CA GLY A 281 -0.52 -4.60 2.61
C GLY A 281 0.63 -4.42 1.62
N THR A 282 1.81 -4.95 1.91
CA THR A 282 2.95 -4.93 0.97
C THR A 282 2.74 -5.94 -0.15
N ARG A 283 2.25 -7.16 0.16
CA ARG A 283 1.92 -8.16 -0.87
C ARG A 283 0.78 -7.68 -1.78
N ALA A 284 -0.22 -6.98 -1.23
CA ALA A 284 -1.30 -6.36 -2.01
C ALA A 284 -0.76 -5.32 -3.00
N ALA A 285 0.19 -4.47 -2.57
CA ALA A 285 0.86 -3.51 -3.45
C ALA A 285 1.63 -4.22 -4.56
N MET A 286 2.34 -5.32 -4.26
CA MET A 286 3.03 -6.13 -5.26
C MET A 286 2.07 -6.72 -6.30
N PHE A 287 0.93 -7.29 -5.89
CA PHE A 287 -0.08 -7.76 -6.83
C PHE A 287 -0.65 -6.63 -7.71
N ALA A 288 -0.85 -5.44 -7.14
CA ALA A 288 -1.29 -4.28 -7.91
C ALA A 288 -0.25 -3.87 -8.96
N THR A 289 1.04 -3.82 -8.59
CA THR A 289 2.14 -3.58 -9.54
C THR A 289 2.16 -4.63 -10.64
N LEU A 290 2.03 -5.90 -10.30
CA LEU A 290 2.02 -6.98 -11.28
C LEU A 290 0.81 -6.91 -12.22
N ALA A 291 -0.35 -6.48 -11.72
CA ALA A 291 -1.53 -6.26 -12.54
C ALA A 291 -1.30 -5.15 -13.57
N ASP A 292 -0.69 -4.03 -13.17
CA ASP A 292 -0.34 -2.93 -14.07
C ASP A 292 0.73 -3.36 -15.09
N VAL A 293 1.73 -4.14 -14.67
CA VAL A 293 2.76 -4.70 -15.57
C VAL A 293 2.13 -5.58 -16.65
N VAL A 294 1.31 -6.59 -16.29
CA VAL A 294 0.74 -7.50 -17.31
C VAL A 294 -0.28 -6.81 -18.22
N LYS A 295 -0.96 -5.78 -17.71
CA LYS A 295 -1.92 -4.99 -18.49
C LYS A 295 -1.24 -4.14 -19.57
N HIS A 296 -0.08 -3.56 -19.25
CA HIS A 296 0.64 -2.68 -20.18
C HIS A 296 1.71 -3.38 -21.00
N HIS A 297 2.17 -4.56 -20.55
CA HIS A 297 3.23 -5.35 -21.19
C HIS A 297 2.78 -6.81 -21.44
N PRO A 298 1.71 -7.05 -22.21
CA PRO A 298 1.15 -8.40 -22.39
C PRO A 298 2.12 -9.38 -23.06
N ASN A 299 3.12 -8.87 -23.80
CA ASN A 299 4.17 -9.69 -24.42
C ASN A 299 5.00 -10.48 -23.39
N LEU A 300 5.12 -9.99 -22.16
CA LEU A 300 5.81 -10.70 -21.07
C LEU A 300 5.17 -12.06 -20.76
N ILE A 301 3.86 -12.18 -20.96
CA ILE A 301 3.11 -13.38 -20.59
C ILE A 301 2.66 -14.20 -21.81
N ALA A 302 3.03 -13.80 -23.02
CA ALA A 302 2.60 -14.46 -24.26
C ALA A 302 3.00 -15.94 -24.33
N ASN A 303 4.14 -16.28 -23.72
CA ASN A 303 4.70 -17.64 -23.73
C ASN A 303 4.56 -18.37 -22.38
N VAL A 304 3.63 -17.94 -21.52
CA VAL A 304 3.37 -18.65 -20.25
C VAL A 304 2.47 -19.86 -20.55
N GLN A 305 3.03 -21.05 -20.40
CA GLN A 305 2.45 -22.33 -20.79
C GLN A 305 1.93 -23.15 -19.59
N GLY A 306 2.20 -22.72 -18.35
CA GLY A 306 1.75 -23.38 -17.12
C GLY A 306 2.81 -24.26 -16.47
N ASP A 307 2.40 -25.25 -15.67
CA ASP A 307 3.32 -26.19 -15.01
C ASP A 307 3.87 -27.16 -16.07
N VAL A 308 4.88 -26.71 -16.81
CA VAL A 308 5.64 -27.57 -17.71
C VAL A 308 6.79 -28.18 -16.90
N GLU A 309 6.79 -29.51 -16.74
CA GLU A 309 7.84 -30.28 -16.06
C GLU A 309 9.19 -30.26 -16.81
N THR A 310 9.30 -29.50 -17.89
CA THR A 310 10.53 -29.43 -18.69
C THR A 310 11.57 -28.52 -18.02
N THR A 311 12.83 -28.92 -18.19
CA THR A 311 14.03 -28.17 -17.80
C THR A 311 14.19 -26.84 -18.53
N ASP A 312 13.39 -26.61 -19.60
CA ASP A 312 13.53 -25.49 -20.53
C ASP A 312 12.48 -24.38 -20.31
N ALA A 313 11.75 -24.42 -19.20
CA ALA A 313 10.77 -23.37 -18.88
C ALA A 313 11.45 -21.98 -18.78
N ASN A 314 10.99 -21.03 -19.59
CA ASN A 314 11.51 -19.67 -19.57
C ASN A 314 11.19 -18.95 -18.24
N ALA A 315 11.98 -17.93 -17.90
CA ALA A 315 11.86 -17.18 -16.66
C ALA A 315 10.45 -16.64 -16.39
N ALA A 316 9.77 -16.11 -17.42
CA ALA A 316 8.41 -15.60 -17.31
C ALA A 316 7.42 -16.70 -16.91
N ASN A 317 7.51 -17.89 -17.52
CA ASN A 317 6.66 -19.02 -17.17
C ASN A 317 6.85 -19.44 -15.71
N ILE A 318 8.11 -19.59 -15.27
CA ILE A 318 8.44 -19.94 -13.87
C ILE A 318 7.85 -18.90 -12.91
N PHE A 319 8.06 -17.61 -13.21
CA PHE A 319 7.62 -16.51 -12.36
C PHE A 319 6.10 -16.43 -12.29
N PHE A 320 5.40 -16.27 -13.41
CA PHE A 320 3.95 -16.02 -13.41
C PHE A 320 3.13 -17.22 -12.94
N VAL A 321 3.60 -18.46 -13.14
CA VAL A 321 2.97 -19.64 -12.54
C VAL A 321 3.10 -19.58 -11.01
N ALA A 322 4.29 -19.27 -10.48
CA ALA A 322 4.46 -19.12 -9.03
C ALA A 322 3.61 -17.98 -8.46
N VAL A 323 3.49 -16.84 -9.16
CA VAL A 323 2.62 -15.72 -8.75
C VAL A 323 1.14 -16.14 -8.77
N ALA A 324 0.68 -16.86 -9.80
CA ALA A 324 -0.70 -17.34 -9.86
C ALA A 324 -1.01 -18.30 -8.71
N ARG A 325 -0.06 -19.19 -8.36
CA ARG A 325 -0.16 -20.06 -7.19
C ARG A 325 -0.18 -19.28 -5.88
N ALA A 326 0.63 -18.23 -5.75
CA ALA A 326 0.61 -17.34 -4.58
C ALA A 326 -0.73 -16.60 -4.45
N ALA A 327 -1.29 -16.12 -5.57
CA ALA A 327 -2.61 -15.47 -5.59
C ALA A 327 -3.73 -16.42 -5.12
N ILE A 328 -3.70 -17.69 -5.55
CA ILE A 328 -4.61 -18.73 -5.05
C ILE A 328 -4.45 -18.90 -3.53
N THR A 329 -3.22 -18.92 -3.02
CA THR A 329 -2.95 -19.02 -1.58
C THR A 329 -3.55 -17.86 -0.80
N GLU A 330 -3.45 -16.61 -1.28
CA GLU A 330 -4.06 -15.44 -0.61
C GLU A 330 -5.59 -15.54 -0.56
N VAL A 331 -6.22 -15.94 -1.67
CA VAL A 331 -7.68 -16.12 -1.74
C VAL A 331 -8.13 -17.23 -0.78
N ALA A 332 -7.42 -18.36 -0.78
CA ALA A 332 -7.69 -19.46 0.14
C ALA A 332 -7.51 -19.04 1.60
N HIS A 333 -6.42 -18.31 1.92
CA HIS A 333 -6.17 -17.79 3.26
C HIS A 333 -7.28 -16.88 3.75
N ALA A 334 -7.74 -15.93 2.92
CA ALA A 334 -8.85 -15.03 3.25
C ALA A 334 -10.18 -15.77 3.47
N LEU A 335 -10.34 -16.95 2.88
CA LEU A 335 -11.52 -17.81 3.01
C LEU A 335 -11.33 -18.94 4.05
N GLY A 336 -10.26 -18.88 4.85
CA GLY A 336 -9.99 -19.78 5.98
C GLY A 336 -9.43 -21.16 5.58
N GLY A 337 -8.81 -21.29 4.40
CA GLY A 337 -8.20 -22.54 3.90
C GLY A 337 -8.46 -22.86 2.42
N ALA A 338 -7.75 -23.86 1.90
CA ALA A 338 -7.97 -24.44 0.57
C ALA A 338 -8.56 -25.87 0.67
N GLU A 339 -9.35 -26.28 -0.31
CA GLU A 339 -9.63 -27.71 -0.57
C GLU A 339 -8.70 -28.21 -1.67
N GLU A 340 -8.26 -29.47 -1.60
CA GLU A 340 -7.59 -30.13 -2.73
C GLU A 340 -8.60 -30.23 -3.89
N SER A 341 -8.41 -29.38 -4.89
CA SER A 341 -9.26 -29.30 -6.07
C SER A 341 -8.41 -29.52 -7.32
N LYS A 342 -9.05 -29.83 -8.46
CA LYS A 342 -8.34 -29.93 -9.75
C LYS A 342 -7.74 -28.57 -10.10
N GLY A 343 -6.45 -28.48 -10.40
CA GLY A 343 -5.78 -27.23 -10.77
C GLY A 343 -4.50 -27.00 -9.97
N TYR A 344 -4.05 -25.75 -9.93
CA TYR A 344 -2.85 -25.41 -9.17
C TYR A 344 -3.05 -25.53 -7.67
N ALA A 345 -2.12 -26.22 -7.01
CA ALA A 345 -2.04 -26.21 -5.56
C ALA A 345 -1.58 -24.82 -5.06
N PRO A 346 -2.06 -24.38 -3.88
CA PRO A 346 -1.51 -23.23 -3.19
C PRO A 346 0.03 -23.29 -3.16
N LEU A 347 0.69 -22.14 -3.34
CA LEU A 347 2.15 -22.07 -3.32
C LEU A 347 2.66 -22.35 -1.90
N SER A 348 3.42 -23.44 -1.73
CA SER A 348 4.15 -23.73 -0.49
C SER A 348 5.50 -22.99 -0.46
N GLU A 349 6.13 -22.89 0.72
CA GLU A 349 7.48 -22.32 0.83
C GLU A 349 8.51 -23.13 0.03
N ALA A 350 8.39 -24.47 0.03
CA ALA A 350 9.28 -25.35 -0.73
C ALA A 350 9.13 -25.12 -2.25
N ASP A 351 7.90 -24.98 -2.73
CA ASP A 351 7.61 -24.69 -4.14
C ASP A 351 8.16 -23.32 -4.55
N ARG A 352 7.96 -22.31 -3.71
CA ARG A 352 8.51 -20.96 -3.91
C ARG A 352 10.04 -21.00 -3.95
N ASN A 353 10.68 -21.70 -3.02
CA ASN A 353 12.13 -21.87 -2.98
C ASN A 353 12.65 -22.55 -4.26
N ALA A 354 11.94 -23.60 -4.73
CA ALA A 354 12.26 -24.29 -5.97
C ALA A 354 12.09 -23.40 -7.20
N ALA A 355 10.96 -22.70 -7.31
CA ALA A 355 10.68 -21.74 -8.37
C ALA A 355 11.72 -20.61 -8.38
N GLY A 356 12.09 -20.08 -7.22
CA GLY A 356 13.13 -19.05 -7.09
C GLY A 356 14.52 -19.53 -7.50
N ARG A 357 14.87 -20.81 -7.28
CA ARG A 357 16.12 -21.39 -7.80
C ARG A 357 16.08 -21.54 -9.32
N ARG A 358 14.99 -22.10 -9.86
CA ARG A 358 14.78 -22.26 -11.31
C ARG A 358 14.80 -20.92 -12.04
N LEU A 359 14.12 -19.91 -11.47
CA LEU A 359 14.05 -18.56 -12.02
C LEU A 359 15.43 -17.92 -12.12
N ARG A 360 16.23 -17.97 -11.06
CA ARG A 360 17.61 -17.45 -11.08
C ARG A 360 18.50 -18.22 -12.05
N ALA A 361 18.34 -19.54 -12.15
CA ALA A 361 19.07 -20.35 -13.12
C ALA A 361 18.72 -19.97 -14.57
N SER A 362 17.43 -19.71 -14.86
CA SER A 362 16.96 -19.29 -16.19
C SER A 362 17.42 -17.88 -16.58
N LEU A 363 17.48 -16.95 -15.61
CA LEU A 363 17.91 -15.57 -15.83
C LEU A 363 19.45 -15.40 -15.88
N GLY A 364 20.22 -16.40 -15.44
CA GLY A 364 21.67 -16.37 -15.46
C GLY A 364 22.29 -15.23 -14.62
N ALA A 365 23.41 -14.67 -15.10
CA ALA A 365 24.21 -13.69 -14.36
C ALA A 365 23.44 -12.42 -13.97
N ALA A 366 22.48 -11.98 -14.79
CA ALA A 366 21.69 -10.77 -14.59
C ALA A 366 20.83 -10.81 -13.31
N ALA A 367 20.30 -11.98 -12.93
CA ALA A 367 19.54 -12.14 -11.69
C ALA A 367 20.41 -12.25 -10.43
N SER A 368 21.69 -12.58 -10.62
CA SER A 368 22.63 -12.88 -9.53
C SER A 368 23.53 -11.71 -9.12
N VAL A 369 23.41 -10.53 -9.74
CA VAL A 369 24.19 -9.35 -9.33
C VAL A 369 23.83 -9.00 -7.88
N PRO A 370 24.75 -9.17 -6.92
CA PRO A 370 24.47 -8.88 -5.53
C PRO A 370 24.35 -7.37 -5.35
N THR A 371 23.49 -6.95 -4.42
CA THR A 371 23.42 -5.53 -4.03
C THR A 371 24.81 -5.10 -3.54
N PRO A 372 25.38 -3.98 -4.04
CA PRO A 372 26.65 -3.47 -3.56
C PRO A 372 26.62 -3.23 -2.05
N ARG A 373 27.66 -3.69 -1.34
CA ARG A 373 27.80 -3.50 0.12
C ARG A 373 27.68 -2.04 0.52
N ALA A 374 28.25 -1.12 -0.27
CA ALA A 374 28.15 0.32 0.00
C ALA A 374 26.71 0.84 -0.04
N LEU A 375 25.87 0.30 -0.94
CA LEU A 375 24.44 0.64 -0.99
C LEU A 375 23.69 0.05 0.22
N GLU A 376 24.04 -1.16 0.64
CA GLU A 376 23.50 -1.76 1.85
C GLU A 376 23.84 -0.94 3.10
N GLU A 377 25.08 -0.48 3.22
CA GLU A 377 25.52 0.41 4.30
C GLU A 377 24.80 1.76 4.26
N ALA A 378 24.56 2.33 3.07
CA ALA A 378 23.77 3.55 2.90
C ALA A 378 22.32 3.38 3.38
N TYR A 379 21.64 2.29 3.00
CA TYR A 379 20.28 2.00 3.47
C TYR A 379 20.21 1.67 4.97
N ARG A 380 21.27 1.09 5.54
CA ARG A 380 21.35 0.78 6.97
C ARG A 380 21.64 2.03 7.82
N GLY A 381 22.47 2.94 7.31
CA GLY A 381 22.82 4.19 7.97
C GLY A 381 21.77 5.30 7.79
N PHE A 382 20.87 5.17 6.81
CA PHE A 382 19.80 6.14 6.60
C PHE A 382 18.74 6.06 7.70
N ILE A 383 18.53 7.17 8.38
CA ILE A 383 17.46 7.36 9.36
C ILE A 383 16.45 8.32 8.75
N ALA A 384 15.26 7.83 8.46
CA ALA A 384 14.18 8.66 7.94
C ALA A 384 13.82 9.77 8.95
N PRO A 385 13.63 11.03 8.51
CA PRO A 385 13.14 12.09 9.40
C PRO A 385 11.81 11.70 10.02
N ALA A 386 11.65 11.94 11.34
CA ALA A 386 10.42 11.63 12.07
C ALA A 386 9.20 12.30 11.39
N GLU A 387 8.16 11.51 11.16
CA GLU A 387 6.91 12.00 10.59
C GLU A 387 6.23 12.96 11.59
N THR A 388 6.21 14.25 11.27
CA THR A 388 5.48 15.27 12.07
C THR A 388 4.00 15.32 11.71
N ASP A 389 3.64 14.83 10.52
CA ASP A 389 2.27 14.44 10.22
C ASP A 389 2.08 13.05 10.85
N LYS A 390 1.38 12.99 11.99
CA LYS A 390 0.52 11.83 12.19
C LYS A 390 -0.32 11.77 10.92
N PRO A 391 -0.29 10.67 10.14
CA PRO A 391 -1.24 10.53 9.05
C PRO A 391 -2.61 10.85 9.63
N ASN A 392 -3.50 11.50 8.89
CA ASN A 392 -4.90 11.29 9.19
C ASN A 392 -5.08 9.77 9.13
N ILE A 393 -5.19 9.12 10.30
CA ILE A 393 -5.31 7.66 10.50
C ILE A 393 -6.68 7.17 9.96
N ALA A 394 -7.22 7.85 8.94
CA ALA A 394 -8.54 7.60 8.39
C ALA A 394 -8.52 6.93 7.02
N THR A 395 -7.37 6.73 6.33
CA THR A 395 -7.46 6.14 4.98
C THR A 395 -6.40 5.15 4.49
N ASP A 396 -5.19 5.01 5.03
CA ASP A 396 -4.22 4.08 4.38
C ASP A 396 -3.19 3.35 5.26
N ALA A 397 -3.24 3.49 6.59
CA ALA A 397 -2.25 2.86 7.47
C ALA A 397 -2.76 1.55 8.11
N ASN A 398 -2.23 0.42 7.63
CA ASN A 398 -1.95 -0.81 8.38
C ASN A 398 -3.04 -1.84 8.73
N LEU A 399 -4.27 -1.74 8.26
CA LEU A 399 -5.23 -2.86 8.30
C LEU A 399 -5.50 -3.41 6.90
N ALA A 400 -4.45 -3.87 6.21
CA ALA A 400 -4.66 -4.74 5.06
C ALA A 400 -5.22 -6.07 5.59
N THR A 401 -6.54 -6.21 5.53
CA THR A 401 -7.21 -7.45 5.91
C THR A 401 -6.78 -8.58 4.96
N PRO A 402 -6.89 -9.85 5.37
CA PRO A 402 -6.74 -10.96 4.46
C PRO A 402 -7.59 -10.78 3.18
N ALA A 403 -8.79 -10.20 3.32
CA ALA A 403 -9.66 -9.86 2.21
C ALA A 403 -9.05 -8.83 1.25
N SER A 404 -8.45 -7.73 1.72
CA SER A 404 -7.87 -6.71 0.83
C SER A 404 -6.71 -7.26 -0.01
N THR A 405 -5.89 -8.13 0.58
CA THR A 405 -4.79 -8.81 -0.12
C THR A 405 -5.32 -9.78 -1.17
N ALA A 406 -6.34 -10.57 -0.83
CA ALA A 406 -7.03 -11.46 -1.76
C ALA A 406 -7.74 -10.70 -2.90
N ILE A 407 -8.29 -9.51 -2.64
CA ILE A 407 -8.86 -8.64 -3.68
C ILE A 407 -7.78 -8.22 -4.69
N ALA A 408 -6.61 -7.78 -4.21
CA ALA A 408 -5.49 -7.43 -5.09
C ALA A 408 -5.01 -8.63 -5.92
N ALA A 409 -4.91 -9.81 -5.29
CA ALA A 409 -4.59 -11.07 -5.97
C ALA A 409 -5.61 -11.44 -7.06
N LEU A 410 -6.92 -11.30 -6.80
CA LEU A 410 -7.97 -11.53 -7.79
C LEU A 410 -7.93 -10.51 -8.95
N LYS A 411 -7.63 -9.24 -8.65
CA LYS A 411 -7.45 -8.20 -9.68
C LYS A 411 -6.24 -8.52 -10.58
N PHE A 412 -5.13 -8.97 -10.00
CA PHE A 412 -3.99 -9.47 -10.76
C PHE A 412 -4.38 -10.65 -11.66
N LEU A 413 -5.06 -11.67 -11.13
CA LEU A 413 -5.50 -12.84 -11.92
C LEU A 413 -6.43 -12.45 -13.06
N ALA A 414 -7.32 -11.48 -12.85
CA ALA A 414 -8.22 -10.97 -13.89
C ALA A 414 -7.45 -10.20 -14.97
N ALA A 415 -6.49 -9.35 -14.58
CA ALA A 415 -5.61 -8.64 -15.52
C ALA A 415 -4.75 -9.63 -16.33
N PHE A 416 -4.15 -10.62 -15.66
CA PHE A 416 -3.38 -11.70 -16.29
C PHE A 416 -4.22 -12.48 -17.29
N ALA A 417 -5.43 -12.92 -16.89
CA ALA A 417 -6.35 -13.64 -17.77
C ALA A 417 -6.72 -12.83 -19.01
N SER A 418 -6.96 -11.52 -18.86
CA SER A 418 -7.41 -10.64 -19.95
C SER A 418 -6.28 -10.22 -20.90
N ALA A 419 -5.02 -10.38 -20.48
CA ALA A 419 -3.89 -9.87 -21.24
C ALA A 419 -3.55 -10.70 -22.49
N THR A 420 -3.73 -12.03 -22.46
CA THR A 420 -3.54 -12.90 -23.65
C THR A 420 -4.50 -14.10 -23.67
N PRO A 421 -4.81 -14.67 -24.84
CA PRO A 421 -5.62 -15.90 -24.93
C PRO A 421 -4.97 -17.10 -24.22
N ALA A 422 -3.64 -17.22 -24.28
CA ALA A 422 -2.90 -18.27 -23.57
C ALA A 422 -3.09 -18.16 -22.06
N ALA A 423 -2.97 -16.95 -21.51
CA ALA A 423 -3.22 -16.68 -20.11
C ALA A 423 -4.68 -16.94 -19.70
N THR A 424 -5.65 -16.57 -20.55
CA THR A 424 -7.07 -16.94 -20.35
C THR A 424 -7.23 -18.45 -20.20
N GLN A 425 -6.65 -19.25 -21.10
CA GLN A 425 -6.78 -20.71 -21.07
C GLN A 425 -6.10 -21.32 -19.84
N LEU A 426 -4.93 -20.82 -19.47
CA LEU A 426 -4.22 -21.26 -18.27
C LEU A 426 -5.05 -20.99 -17.00
N VAL A 427 -5.64 -19.80 -16.87
CA VAL A 427 -6.52 -19.47 -15.74
C VAL A 427 -7.74 -20.38 -15.72
N LYS A 428 -8.37 -20.64 -16.87
CA LYS A 428 -9.50 -21.59 -16.98
C LYS A 428 -9.13 -22.99 -16.51
N ALA A 429 -7.99 -23.49 -16.96
CA ALA A 429 -7.54 -24.85 -16.70
C ALA A 429 -7.09 -25.06 -15.25
N HIS A 430 -6.36 -24.09 -14.67
CA HIS A 430 -5.61 -24.32 -13.44
C HIS A 430 -6.01 -23.42 -12.26
N VAL A 431 -6.60 -22.24 -12.48
CA VAL A 431 -6.84 -21.25 -11.42
C VAL A 431 -8.30 -21.22 -10.98
N LEU A 432 -9.26 -21.35 -11.90
CA LEU A 432 -10.68 -21.20 -11.58
C LEU A 432 -11.21 -22.27 -10.63
N SER A 433 -10.78 -23.52 -10.78
CA SER A 433 -11.28 -24.63 -9.95
C SER A 433 -10.87 -24.48 -8.48
N PRO A 434 -9.60 -24.15 -8.15
CA PRO A 434 -9.20 -23.77 -6.79
C PRO A 434 -9.98 -22.62 -6.19
N ILE A 435 -10.21 -21.54 -6.96
CA ILE A 435 -11.00 -20.39 -6.48
C ILE A 435 -12.46 -20.80 -6.24
N LYS A 436 -13.07 -21.56 -7.16
CA LYS A 436 -14.43 -22.08 -6.99
C LYS A 436 -14.55 -22.96 -5.74
N ALA A 437 -13.56 -23.83 -5.50
CA ALA A 437 -13.54 -24.68 -4.31
C ALA A 437 -13.44 -23.84 -3.02
N ALA A 438 -12.55 -22.85 -2.98
CA ALA A 438 -12.44 -21.94 -1.84
C ALA A 438 -13.77 -21.17 -1.60
N MET A 439 -14.47 -20.79 -2.67
CA MET A 439 -15.75 -20.08 -2.60
C MET A 439 -16.95 -20.95 -2.21
N LYS A 440 -16.83 -22.29 -2.15
CA LYS A 440 -17.92 -23.20 -1.69
C LYS A 440 -18.09 -23.25 -0.17
N ARG A 441 -17.18 -22.63 0.57
CA ARG A 441 -17.20 -22.58 2.03
C ARG A 441 -18.37 -21.73 2.55
N LYS A 442 -18.70 -21.88 3.84
CA LYS A 442 -19.80 -21.16 4.50
C LYS A 442 -19.72 -19.66 4.21
N GLU A 443 -20.88 -19.02 4.09
CA GLU A 443 -20.99 -17.56 3.92
C GLU A 443 -20.30 -16.83 5.07
N THR A 444 -19.30 -16.00 4.74
CA THR A 444 -18.55 -15.15 5.66
C THR A 444 -18.49 -13.73 5.12
N HIS A 445 -18.15 -12.75 5.97
CA HIS A 445 -17.92 -11.37 5.52
C HIS A 445 -16.84 -11.29 4.43
N ALA A 446 -15.72 -12.02 4.60
CA ALA A 446 -14.66 -12.10 3.60
C ALA A 446 -15.15 -12.66 2.26
N ARG A 447 -16.01 -13.70 2.27
CA ARG A 447 -16.59 -14.24 1.04
C ARG A 447 -17.43 -13.19 0.31
N ARG A 448 -18.31 -12.47 1.02
CA ARG A 448 -19.13 -11.39 0.43
C ARG A 448 -18.30 -10.29 -0.23
N MET A 449 -17.19 -9.92 0.40
CA MET A 449 -16.24 -8.94 -0.16
C MET A 449 -15.52 -9.44 -1.42
N LEU A 450 -15.26 -10.75 -1.52
CA LEU A 450 -14.53 -11.35 -2.65
C LEU A 450 -15.43 -11.67 -3.86
N VAL A 451 -16.74 -11.90 -3.67
CA VAL A 451 -17.69 -12.27 -4.74
C VAL A 451 -17.59 -11.34 -5.97
N PRO A 452 -17.63 -9.99 -5.84
CA PRO A 452 -17.55 -9.10 -7.00
C PRO A 452 -16.25 -9.27 -7.79
N HIS A 453 -15.14 -9.56 -7.11
CA HIS A 453 -13.83 -9.72 -7.74
C HIS A 453 -13.67 -11.10 -8.38
N VAL A 454 -14.27 -12.14 -7.81
CA VAL A 454 -14.39 -13.46 -8.46
C VAL A 454 -15.26 -13.39 -9.71
N HIS A 455 -16.35 -12.61 -9.68
CA HIS A 455 -17.16 -12.34 -10.87
C HIS A 455 -16.36 -11.59 -11.93
N GLY A 456 -15.56 -10.59 -11.52
CA GLY A 456 -14.62 -9.91 -12.41
C GLY A 456 -13.63 -10.88 -13.08
N LEU A 457 -13.09 -11.84 -12.33
CA LEU A 457 -12.24 -12.90 -12.88
C LEU A 457 -13.01 -13.80 -13.87
N TRP A 458 -14.25 -14.20 -13.55
CA TRP A 458 -15.09 -15.00 -14.47
C TRP A 458 -15.42 -14.25 -15.76
N ALA A 459 -15.67 -12.95 -15.68
CA ALA A 459 -15.89 -12.13 -16.85
C ALA A 459 -14.61 -11.98 -17.69
N ALA A 460 -13.45 -11.80 -17.05
CA ALA A 460 -12.15 -11.73 -17.70
C ALA A 460 -11.82 -13.00 -18.52
N VAL A 461 -12.26 -14.18 -18.07
CA VAL A 461 -12.12 -15.43 -18.84
C VAL A 461 -13.29 -15.72 -19.79
N GLY A 462 -14.26 -14.82 -19.91
CA GLY A 462 -15.41 -14.97 -20.80
C GLY A 462 -16.42 -16.04 -20.35
N LEU A 463 -16.52 -16.31 -19.05
CA LEU A 463 -17.59 -17.15 -18.47
C LEU A 463 -18.86 -16.37 -18.14
N ILE A 464 -18.78 -15.03 -18.12
CA ILE A 464 -19.90 -14.10 -17.95
C ILE A 464 -19.74 -13.01 -19.02
N GLN A 465 -20.78 -12.73 -19.82
CA GLN A 465 -20.76 -11.65 -20.80
C GLN A 465 -21.19 -10.33 -20.13
N HIS A 466 -20.43 -9.25 -20.33
CA HIS A 466 -20.77 -7.91 -19.82
C HIS A 466 -21.87 -7.19 -20.63
N SER A 467 -22.37 -7.80 -21.70
CA SER A 467 -23.41 -7.24 -22.56
C SER A 467 -24.45 -8.30 -22.94
N SER A 468 -25.20 -8.80 -21.98
CA SER A 468 -26.53 -9.31 -22.24
C SER A 468 -27.41 -8.90 -21.07
N LYS A 469 -28.71 -8.73 -21.32
CA LYS A 469 -29.74 -8.49 -20.30
C LYS A 469 -29.89 -9.66 -19.31
N GLU A 470 -28.89 -10.52 -19.14
CA GLU A 470 -28.89 -11.72 -18.27
C GLU A 470 -28.06 -11.56 -16.99
N ASN A 471 -27.67 -10.34 -16.62
CA ASN A 471 -27.18 -10.05 -15.26
C ASN A 471 -28.29 -9.54 -14.32
N THR A 472 -29.52 -9.99 -14.52
CA THR A 472 -30.42 -10.21 -13.38
C THR A 472 -30.04 -11.54 -12.75
N ALA A 473 -29.84 -11.55 -11.43
CA ALA A 473 -29.70 -12.76 -10.64
C ALA A 473 -30.71 -13.83 -11.10
N PRO A 474 -30.36 -15.13 -11.06
CA PRO A 474 -31.26 -16.19 -11.53
C PRO A 474 -32.60 -16.00 -10.86
N THR A 475 -33.59 -15.62 -11.68
CA THR A 475 -34.96 -15.45 -11.23
C THR A 475 -35.43 -16.85 -10.96
N MET A 476 -35.71 -17.12 -9.68
CA MET A 476 -36.43 -18.31 -9.24
C MET A 476 -37.78 -18.35 -9.99
N MET A 477 -37.88 -19.22 -10.98
CA MET A 477 -39.12 -19.88 -11.40
C MET A 477 -38.74 -21.37 -11.35
N ASP A 478 -39.17 -22.17 -10.39
CA ASP A 478 -40.53 -22.35 -9.92
C ASP A 478 -40.73 -21.99 -8.45
N SER A 479 -41.55 -20.99 -8.17
CA SER A 479 -42.26 -20.86 -6.90
C SER A 479 -43.46 -19.95 -7.11
N ALA A 480 -44.59 -20.38 -6.54
CA ALA A 480 -45.92 -19.81 -6.56
C ALA A 480 -45.99 -18.25 -6.38
N PRO A 481 -47.13 -17.60 -6.73
CA PRO A 481 -47.20 -16.14 -6.88
C PRO A 481 -46.71 -15.36 -5.64
N PRO A 482 -46.08 -14.18 -5.84
CA PRO A 482 -45.41 -13.46 -4.77
C PRO A 482 -46.43 -12.87 -3.80
N THR A 483 -46.24 -13.18 -2.53
CA THR A 483 -46.88 -12.45 -1.43
C THR A 483 -46.20 -11.07 -1.34
N PRO A 484 -46.94 -9.95 -1.17
CA PRO A 484 -46.35 -8.61 -1.18
C PRO A 484 -45.23 -8.46 -0.14
N ALA A 485 -44.11 -7.86 -0.56
CA ALA A 485 -42.93 -7.64 0.27
C ALA A 485 -43.27 -6.70 1.45
N LYS A 486 -43.03 -7.18 2.68
CA LYS A 486 -43.16 -6.37 3.90
C LYS A 486 -42.11 -5.26 3.92
N PRO A 487 -42.44 -4.05 4.40
CA PRO A 487 -41.48 -2.94 4.50
C PRO A 487 -40.30 -3.29 5.41
N ALA A 488 -39.08 -2.93 4.97
CA ALA A 488 -37.84 -3.16 5.72
C ALA A 488 -37.79 -2.26 6.97
N ILE A 489 -37.49 -2.86 8.13
CA ILE A 489 -37.40 -2.14 9.41
C ILE A 489 -36.05 -1.41 9.48
N VAL A 490 -36.08 -0.07 9.58
CA VAL A 490 -34.90 0.75 9.89
C VAL A 490 -34.80 0.90 11.40
N LEU A 491 -33.73 0.37 12.00
CA LEU A 491 -33.49 0.49 13.44
C LEU A 491 -32.70 1.76 13.76
N PRO A 492 -33.17 2.63 14.67
CA PRO A 492 -32.36 3.73 15.17
C PRO A 492 -31.15 3.18 15.93
N ARG A 493 -30.04 3.92 15.93
CA ARG A 493 -28.90 3.58 16.78
C ARG A 493 -29.17 4.05 18.21
N MET A 494 -28.76 3.26 19.20
CA MET A 494 -29.04 3.47 20.61
C MET A 494 -27.76 3.86 21.36
N PRO A 495 -27.66 5.02 22.01
CA PRO A 495 -26.45 5.39 22.75
C PRO A 495 -26.12 4.37 23.84
N TRP A 496 -24.82 4.13 24.06
CA TRP A 496 -24.37 3.29 25.17
C TRP A 496 -24.80 3.90 26.52
N PRO A 497 -25.38 3.14 27.46
CA PRO A 497 -25.92 3.67 28.72
C PRO A 497 -24.90 4.48 29.53
N GLN A 498 -25.30 5.68 29.97
CA GLN A 498 -24.48 6.52 30.85
C GLN A 498 -24.25 5.83 32.19
N GLY A 499 -22.98 5.63 32.56
CA GLY A 499 -22.57 4.97 33.80
C GLY A 499 -22.23 3.48 33.65
N ALA A 500 -22.43 2.88 32.47
CA ALA A 500 -21.91 1.55 32.17
C ALA A 500 -20.45 1.62 31.73
N ASP A 501 -19.60 0.70 32.22
CA ASP A 501 -18.21 0.58 31.77
C ASP A 501 -18.13 0.33 30.26
N ALA A 502 -17.02 0.73 29.65
CA ALA A 502 -16.79 0.55 28.22
C ALA A 502 -16.79 -0.95 27.83
N PRO A 503 -17.30 -1.30 26.64
CA PRO A 503 -17.19 -2.65 26.10
C PRO A 503 -15.72 -3.08 25.97
N CYS A 504 -15.42 -4.35 26.29
CA CYS A 504 -14.09 -4.92 26.11
C CYS A 504 -14.00 -5.75 24.81
N ALA A 505 -12.79 -5.83 24.25
CA ALA A 505 -12.50 -6.64 23.06
C ALA A 505 -12.64 -8.15 23.36
N PHE A 506 -13.10 -8.95 22.39
CA PHE A 506 -13.45 -10.35 22.66
C PHE A 506 -12.23 -11.19 23.00
N ALA A 507 -11.07 -10.90 22.40
CA ALA A 507 -9.79 -11.51 22.75
C ALA A 507 -9.42 -11.36 24.23
N SER A 508 -9.79 -10.24 24.88
CA SER A 508 -9.47 -9.99 26.28
C SER A 508 -10.26 -10.90 27.23
N ILE A 509 -11.45 -11.34 26.83
CA ILE A 509 -12.37 -12.17 27.63
C ILE A 509 -11.84 -13.59 27.79
N ALA A 510 -11.02 -14.08 26.85
CA ALA A 510 -10.39 -15.39 26.99
C ALA A 510 -9.48 -15.50 28.23
N ASN A 511 -8.94 -14.35 28.67
CA ASN A 511 -7.93 -14.24 29.73
C ASN A 511 -8.50 -13.65 31.04
N VAL A 512 -9.80 -13.32 31.12
CA VAL A 512 -10.39 -12.84 32.37
C VAL A 512 -10.68 -13.99 33.34
N PRO A 513 -10.53 -13.78 34.67
CA PRO A 513 -10.99 -14.73 35.66
C PRO A 513 -12.45 -15.13 35.44
N LYS A 514 -12.75 -16.41 35.68
CA LYS A 514 -14.13 -16.90 35.54
C LYS A 514 -15.05 -16.14 36.50
N GLY A 515 -16.13 -15.55 35.96
CA GLY A 515 -17.09 -14.78 36.74
C GLY A 515 -16.82 -13.27 36.78
N THR A 516 -15.75 -12.79 36.14
CA THR A 516 -15.52 -11.35 35.96
C THR A 516 -16.64 -10.73 35.12
N SER A 517 -17.19 -9.61 35.58
CA SER A 517 -18.20 -8.85 34.84
C SER A 517 -17.56 -8.24 33.59
N VAL A 518 -18.17 -8.43 32.42
CA VAL A 518 -17.71 -7.93 31.12
C VAL A 518 -18.87 -7.30 30.36
N ASN A 519 -18.55 -6.24 29.63
CA ASN A 519 -19.45 -5.53 28.74
C ASN A 519 -18.96 -5.75 27.31
N VAL A 520 -19.85 -6.00 26.36
CA VAL A 520 -19.47 -6.41 25.00
C VAL A 520 -20.39 -5.80 23.95
N ILE A 521 -19.83 -5.48 22.78
CA ILE A 521 -20.57 -5.11 21.58
C ILE A 521 -20.05 -5.95 20.43
N GLY A 522 -20.96 -6.52 19.64
CA GLY A 522 -20.58 -7.18 18.40
C GLY A 522 -21.74 -7.40 17.46
N GLN A 523 -21.42 -7.73 16.21
CA GLN A 523 -22.39 -8.09 15.19
C GLN A 523 -22.90 -9.51 15.44
N LEU A 524 -24.22 -9.71 15.39
CA LEU A 524 -24.83 -11.03 15.50
C LEU A 524 -24.45 -11.92 14.30
N VAL A 525 -23.74 -13.02 14.57
CA VAL A 525 -23.33 -14.00 13.55
C VAL A 525 -24.29 -15.18 13.49
N ARG A 526 -24.66 -15.73 14.65
CA ARG A 526 -25.62 -16.83 14.76
C ARG A 526 -26.32 -16.82 16.11
N ARG A 527 -27.51 -17.45 16.17
CA ARG A 527 -28.22 -17.71 17.43
C ARG A 527 -28.77 -19.14 17.49
N GLU A 528 -28.89 -19.67 18.70
CA GLU A 528 -29.42 -21.00 19.00
C GLU A 528 -30.37 -20.90 20.21
N PRO A 529 -31.67 -21.24 20.07
CA PRO A 529 -32.37 -21.69 18.87
C PRO A 529 -32.55 -20.58 17.82
N LYS A 530 -32.95 -20.95 16.60
CA LYS A 530 -33.15 -20.01 15.48
C LYS A 530 -34.29 -19.01 15.70
N ARG A 531 -35.24 -19.30 16.60
CA ARG A 531 -36.37 -18.46 17.00
C ARG A 531 -36.72 -18.80 18.46
N GLY A 532 -37.12 -17.82 19.25
CA GLY A 532 -37.47 -18.01 20.65
C GLY A 532 -36.30 -18.43 21.54
N VAL A 533 -36.62 -19.21 22.57
CA VAL A 533 -35.70 -19.72 23.59
C VAL A 533 -35.90 -21.23 23.75
N VAL A 534 -34.90 -21.94 24.28
CA VAL A 534 -35.01 -23.37 24.63
C VAL A 534 -35.17 -23.53 26.14
N ALA A 535 -36.17 -24.28 26.58
CA ALA A 535 -36.34 -24.63 27.98
C ALA A 535 -35.37 -25.75 28.38
N LYS A 536 -34.61 -25.57 29.46
CA LYS A 536 -33.78 -26.61 30.09
C LYS A 536 -34.16 -26.78 31.55
N VAL A 537 -34.02 -28.00 32.06
CA VAL A 537 -34.23 -28.31 33.48
C VAL A 537 -32.88 -28.31 34.18
N ASN A 538 -32.75 -27.58 35.30
CA ASN A 538 -31.54 -27.61 36.10
C ASN A 538 -31.47 -28.96 36.85
N PRO A 539 -30.46 -29.81 36.57
CA PRO A 539 -30.37 -31.14 37.19
C PRO A 539 -30.15 -31.11 38.71
N LYS A 540 -29.70 -29.97 39.26
CA LYS A 540 -29.45 -29.81 40.71
C LYS A 540 -30.67 -29.31 41.48
N THR A 541 -31.57 -28.58 40.84
CA THR A 541 -32.71 -27.92 41.52
C THR A 541 -34.07 -28.36 41.00
N GLY A 542 -34.13 -29.14 39.91
CA GLY A 542 -35.36 -29.59 39.25
C GLY A 542 -36.16 -28.48 38.56
N LYS A 543 -35.72 -27.22 38.64
CA LYS A 543 -36.43 -26.06 38.07
C LYS A 543 -36.12 -25.90 36.57
N SER A 544 -37.16 -25.66 35.77
CA SER A 544 -37.03 -25.30 34.35
C SER A 544 -36.65 -23.84 34.17
N PHE A 545 -35.78 -23.54 33.21
CA PHE A 545 -35.38 -22.19 32.84
C PHE A 545 -35.17 -22.08 31.33
N ASP A 546 -35.46 -20.91 30.78
CA ASP A 546 -35.30 -20.62 29.36
C ASP A 546 -33.86 -20.19 29.06
N MET A 547 -33.38 -20.52 27.86
CA MET A 547 -31.99 -20.30 27.45
C MET A 547 -31.90 -19.93 25.97
N ALA A 548 -30.94 -19.07 25.62
CA ALA A 548 -30.54 -18.82 24.26
C ALA A 548 -29.02 -18.56 24.18
N PHE A 549 -28.41 -18.94 23.05
CA PHE A 549 -27.02 -18.65 22.74
C PHE A 549 -26.95 -17.69 21.56
N PHE A 550 -26.06 -16.72 21.64
CA PHE A 550 -25.76 -15.77 20.58
C PHE A 550 -24.25 -15.82 20.33
N THR A 551 -23.84 -15.89 19.06
CA THR A 551 -22.43 -15.67 18.70
C THR A 551 -22.32 -14.31 18.09
N LEU A 552 -21.46 -13.49 18.68
CA LEU A 552 -21.15 -12.16 18.21
C LEU A 552 -19.76 -12.16 17.59
N SER A 553 -19.53 -11.25 16.65
CA SER A 553 -18.19 -10.91 16.15
C SER A 553 -17.88 -9.44 16.44
N ASP A 554 -16.69 -9.16 16.96
CA ASP A 554 -16.22 -7.78 17.14
C ASP A 554 -15.58 -7.24 15.84
N HIS A 555 -15.12 -5.99 15.87
CA HIS A 555 -14.44 -5.32 14.76
C HIS A 555 -13.14 -6.02 14.31
N ALA A 556 -12.48 -6.75 15.22
CA ALA A 556 -11.27 -7.51 14.95
C ALA A 556 -11.56 -8.88 14.30
N GLY A 557 -12.84 -9.28 14.25
CA GLY A 557 -13.29 -10.56 13.72
C GLY A 557 -13.21 -11.70 14.72
N ASP A 558 -12.91 -11.40 15.99
CA ASP A 558 -12.95 -12.39 17.06
C ASP A 558 -14.41 -12.76 17.38
N GLU A 559 -14.65 -14.03 17.73
CA GLU A 559 -15.99 -14.51 18.06
C GLU A 559 -16.17 -14.71 19.57
N LEU A 560 -17.31 -14.24 20.08
CA LEU A 560 -17.76 -14.46 21.45
C LEU A 560 -19.08 -15.21 21.46
N ARG A 561 -19.14 -16.33 22.19
CA ARG A 561 -20.40 -17.03 22.47
C ARG A 561 -21.01 -16.51 23.77
N VAL A 562 -22.13 -15.81 23.66
CA VAL A 562 -22.94 -15.31 24.76
C VAL A 562 -24.06 -16.31 25.08
N GLN A 563 -24.14 -16.75 26.34
CA GLN A 563 -25.24 -17.57 26.85
C GLN A 563 -26.15 -16.72 27.74
N LEU A 564 -27.41 -16.54 27.33
CA LEU A 564 -28.43 -15.88 28.14
C LEU A 564 -29.38 -16.90 28.74
N ILE A 565 -29.95 -16.56 29.90
CA ILE A 565 -30.97 -17.36 30.58
C ILE A 565 -32.16 -16.49 30.99
N GLY A 566 -33.32 -17.12 31.22
CA GLY A 566 -34.48 -16.51 31.83
C GLY A 566 -34.99 -15.26 31.10
N LYS A 567 -35.11 -14.14 31.83
CA LYS A 567 -35.71 -12.89 31.35
C LYS A 567 -34.91 -12.27 30.20
N SER A 568 -33.58 -12.22 30.31
CA SER A 568 -32.69 -11.64 29.30
C SER A 568 -32.73 -12.42 28.00
N ALA A 569 -32.77 -13.76 28.08
CA ALA A 569 -32.91 -14.62 26.91
C ALA A 569 -34.22 -14.37 26.15
N LYS A 570 -35.34 -14.23 26.88
CA LYS A 570 -36.65 -13.94 26.29
C LYS A 570 -36.71 -12.54 25.68
N ALA A 571 -36.19 -11.53 26.37
CA ALA A 571 -36.18 -10.15 25.88
C ALA A 571 -35.37 -10.02 24.58
N CYS A 572 -34.19 -10.64 24.54
CA CYS A 572 -33.34 -10.67 23.36
C CYS A 572 -33.98 -11.44 22.19
N ALA A 573 -34.56 -12.62 22.46
CA ALA A 573 -35.27 -13.39 21.44
C ALA A 573 -36.47 -12.62 20.87
N ALA A 574 -37.28 -11.98 21.73
CA ALA A 574 -38.45 -11.20 21.31
C ALA A 574 -38.06 -10.01 20.42
N ALA A 575 -36.96 -9.32 20.72
CA ALA A 575 -36.45 -8.23 19.90
C ALA A 575 -35.98 -8.68 18.51
N LEU A 576 -35.44 -9.90 18.40
CA LEU A 576 -34.92 -10.47 17.17
C LEU A 576 -35.98 -11.24 16.35
N ASP A 577 -37.08 -11.67 16.98
CA ASP A 577 -38.14 -12.47 16.35
C ASP A 577 -39.19 -11.64 15.60
N VAL A 578 -38.93 -10.34 15.42
CA VAL A 578 -39.75 -9.41 14.65
C VAL A 578 -39.58 -9.70 13.16
N ASP A 579 -40.69 -9.94 12.46
CA ASP A 579 -40.67 -10.13 11.00
C ASP A 579 -40.11 -8.89 10.30
N GLY A 580 -39.11 -9.05 9.43
CA GLY A 580 -38.47 -7.95 8.71
C GLY A 580 -37.28 -7.32 9.43
N MET A 581 -36.82 -7.92 10.54
CA MET A 581 -35.62 -7.45 11.23
C MET A 581 -34.35 -7.66 10.39
N PRO A 582 -33.43 -6.67 10.33
CA PRO A 582 -32.20 -6.78 9.54
C PRO A 582 -31.36 -8.01 9.90
N SER A 583 -30.62 -8.56 8.94
CA SER A 583 -29.67 -9.64 9.18
C SER A 583 -28.36 -9.16 9.82
N GLU A 584 -28.03 -7.87 9.67
CA GLU A 584 -26.81 -7.25 10.19
C GLU A 584 -27.11 -6.41 11.43
N LEU A 585 -27.29 -7.08 12.57
CA LEU A 585 -27.63 -6.43 13.82
C LEU A 585 -26.42 -6.34 14.74
N MET A 586 -26.12 -5.13 15.21
CA MET A 586 -25.21 -4.94 16.33
C MET A 586 -25.95 -5.20 17.63
N MET A 587 -25.31 -5.92 18.54
CA MET A 587 -25.84 -6.27 19.85
C MET A 587 -24.84 -5.86 20.93
N GLY A 588 -25.35 -5.17 21.94
CA GLY A 588 -24.62 -4.79 23.15
C GLY A 588 -25.13 -5.58 24.35
N PHE A 589 -24.21 -6.01 25.22
CA PHE A 589 -24.53 -6.62 26.50
C PHE A 589 -23.72 -6.00 27.62
N ILE A 590 -24.37 -5.71 28.75
CA ILE A 590 -23.74 -5.18 29.96
C ILE A 590 -23.89 -6.21 31.08
N GLY A 591 -22.81 -6.43 31.84
CA GLY A 591 -22.83 -7.26 33.04
C GLY A 591 -22.82 -8.77 32.80
N LEU A 592 -22.26 -9.23 31.67
CA LEU A 592 -22.06 -10.67 31.46
C LEU A 592 -20.92 -11.19 32.34
N ALA A 593 -21.00 -12.44 32.78
CA ALA A 593 -19.88 -13.12 33.42
C ALA A 593 -18.97 -13.76 32.35
N GLY A 594 -17.74 -13.27 32.25
CA GLY A 594 -16.70 -13.83 31.40
C GLY A 594 -16.29 -15.24 31.84
N GLN A 595 -15.99 -16.11 30.88
CA GLN A 595 -15.49 -17.45 31.13
C GLN A 595 -14.35 -17.77 30.16
N SER A 596 -13.20 -18.19 30.71
CA SER A 596 -12.07 -18.70 29.94
C SER A 596 -12.51 -19.87 29.04
N ALA A 597 -11.97 -19.89 27.82
CA ALA A 597 -12.47 -20.66 26.69
C ALA A 597 -12.59 -22.18 26.98
N LYS A 598 -13.70 -22.79 26.56
CA LYS A 598 -13.76 -24.24 26.29
C LYS A 598 -13.63 -24.45 24.78
N GLY A 599 -12.40 -24.51 24.28
CA GLY A 599 -12.09 -24.60 22.85
C GLY A 599 -11.58 -23.28 22.27
N THR A 600 -11.91 -22.99 21.00
CA THR A 600 -11.37 -21.85 20.23
C THR A 600 -12.20 -20.56 20.28
N THR A 601 -13.34 -20.55 20.98
CA THR A 601 -14.25 -19.38 21.05
C THR A 601 -14.38 -18.91 22.49
N ALA A 602 -14.19 -17.61 22.75
CA ALA A 602 -14.42 -17.02 24.05
C ALA A 602 -15.90 -17.18 24.45
N MET A 603 -16.19 -17.24 25.75
CA MET A 603 -17.54 -17.42 26.26
C MET A 603 -17.87 -16.39 27.33
N ALA A 604 -19.07 -15.84 27.27
CA ALA A 604 -19.65 -15.02 28.32
C ALA A 604 -21.08 -15.52 28.60
N TRP A 605 -21.54 -15.43 29.84
CA TRP A 605 -22.86 -15.92 30.21
C TRP A 605 -23.54 -14.98 31.19
N ASP A 606 -24.88 -14.94 31.18
CA ASP A 606 -25.66 -14.13 32.11
C ASP A 606 -25.74 -14.85 33.48
N PRO A 607 -25.13 -14.31 34.55
CA PRO A 607 -25.05 -15.00 35.82
C PRO A 607 -26.36 -15.12 36.58
N LYS A 608 -27.37 -14.28 36.28
CA LYS A 608 -28.59 -14.14 37.10
C LYS A 608 -29.85 -13.69 36.35
N SER A 609 -29.88 -13.70 35.03
CA SER A 609 -30.93 -13.03 34.23
C SER A 609 -30.95 -11.50 34.42
N GLU A 610 -29.77 -10.93 34.68
CA GLU A 610 -29.58 -9.50 34.99
C GLU A 610 -28.84 -8.75 33.88
N ALA A 611 -28.32 -9.47 32.86
CA ALA A 611 -27.59 -8.84 31.76
C ALA A 611 -28.50 -7.89 30.98
N GLU A 612 -28.06 -6.64 30.83
CA GLU A 612 -28.78 -5.65 30.03
C GLU A 612 -28.46 -5.87 28.55
N PHE A 613 -29.48 -5.84 27.71
CA PHE A 613 -29.38 -6.04 26.27
C PHE A 613 -29.73 -4.75 25.54
N ILE A 614 -28.86 -4.35 24.62
CA ILE A 614 -29.02 -3.18 23.77
C ILE A 614 -29.00 -3.62 22.32
N LEU A 615 -30.07 -3.32 21.58
CA LEU A 615 -30.14 -3.54 20.14
C LEU A 615 -29.60 -2.31 19.42
N ASN A 616 -28.69 -2.54 18.46
CA ASN A 616 -28.08 -1.51 17.62
C ASN A 616 -27.38 -0.36 18.38
N PRO A 617 -26.41 -0.64 19.28
CA PRO A 617 -25.74 0.39 20.06
C PRO A 617 -24.89 1.36 19.22
N GLU A 618 -24.87 2.64 19.59
CA GLU A 618 -23.88 3.63 19.16
C GLU A 618 -22.63 3.44 20.02
N PHE A 619 -21.58 2.91 19.41
CA PHE A 619 -20.26 2.96 20.03
C PHE A 619 -19.26 3.37 18.97
N GLY A 620 -18.70 4.58 19.15
CA GLY A 620 -17.66 5.13 18.30
C GLY A 620 -16.31 4.63 18.77
N GLY A 621 -15.70 3.72 18.00
CA GLY A 621 -14.35 3.25 18.25
C GLY A 621 -14.33 1.97 19.06
N LEU A 622 -14.40 0.85 18.35
CA LEU A 622 -13.53 -0.30 18.53
C LEU A 622 -13.32 -0.84 17.13
#